data_AF-A0A0L0F668-F1
#
_entry.id   AF-A0A0L0F668-F1
#
_cell.length_a   1.000
_cell.length_b   1.000
_cell.length_c   1.000
_cell.angle_alpha   90.00
_cell.angle_beta   90.00
_cell.angle_gamma   90.00
#
_symmetry.space_group_name_H-M   'P 1'
#
loop_
_entity.id
_entity.type
_entity.pdbx_description
1 polymer ?
#
loop_
_entity_poly.entity_id
_entity_poly.type
_entity_poly.pdbx_seq_one_letter_code
_entity_poly.pdbx_strand_id
1 'polypeptide(L)'
;MWDVGGQDSLRKTWETYYTDTKVIILVIDSTDRERLGLSKEELNRMLNHSDLKGSSLLVLANKQDLEGALTAAEISQYLNLSSIKDHGWKIQSCVGTTGEGLWAGLDYVVNEVRNKESES
;
A
#
# COMPACT_ATOMS: atom_id res chain seq x y z
N MET A 1 -4.14 -6.29 -12.64
CA MET A 1 -3.88 -6.43 -11.20
C MET A 1 -2.80 -7.49 -11.06
N TRP A 2 -1.70 -7.17 -10.35
CA TRP A 2 -0.57 -8.08 -10.17
C TRP A 2 -0.42 -8.34 -8.67
N ASP A 3 -0.29 -9.61 -8.29
CA ASP A 3 0.02 -10.01 -6.91
C ASP A 3 1.48 -10.43 -6.87
N VAL A 4 2.29 -9.74 -6.05
CA VAL A 4 3.70 -10.08 -5.88
C VAL A 4 3.97 -10.36 -4.42
N GLY A 5 4.29 -11.61 -4.11
CA GLY A 5 4.58 -12.05 -2.75
C GLY A 5 5.78 -11.30 -2.15
N GLY A 6 5.69 -10.96 -0.88
CA GLY A 6 6.73 -10.23 -0.14
C GLY A 6 8.00 -11.03 0.21
N GLN A 7 8.24 -12.21 -0.41
CA GLN A 7 9.48 -12.96 -0.21
C GLN A 7 10.65 -12.29 -0.93
N ASP A 8 11.84 -12.27 -0.31
CA ASP A 8 13.05 -11.60 -0.82
C ASP A 8 13.42 -12.01 -2.26
N SER A 9 13.14 -13.26 -2.65
CA SER A 9 13.37 -13.77 -4.00
C SER A 9 12.46 -13.15 -5.05
N LEU A 10 11.23 -12.80 -4.68
CA LEU A 10 10.24 -12.18 -5.56
C LEU A 10 10.38 -10.66 -5.61
N ARG A 11 11.02 -10.03 -4.61
CA ARG A 11 11.28 -8.58 -4.61
C ARG A 11 12.20 -8.09 -5.72
N LYS A 12 12.96 -9.00 -6.34
CA LYS A 12 13.83 -8.71 -7.50
C LYS A 12 13.06 -8.51 -8.81
N THR A 13 11.81 -8.96 -8.88
CA THR A 13 10.98 -8.81 -10.10
C THR A 13 9.96 -7.69 -9.98
N TRP A 14 9.87 -6.98 -8.85
CA TRP A 14 8.88 -5.91 -8.68
C TRP A 14 9.02 -4.81 -9.73
N GLU A 15 10.27 -4.46 -10.05
CA GLU A 15 10.62 -3.45 -11.04
C GLU A 15 10.04 -3.75 -12.43
N THR A 16 9.84 -5.02 -12.79
CA THR A 16 9.25 -5.39 -14.10
C THR A 16 7.77 -5.02 -14.23
N TYR A 17 7.12 -4.62 -13.12
CA TYR A 17 5.70 -4.25 -13.08
C TYR A 17 5.46 -2.77 -12.82
N TYR A 18 6.51 -1.96 -12.63
CA TYR A 18 6.34 -0.56 -12.24
C TYR A 18 5.84 0.33 -13.37
N THR A 19 6.27 0.07 -14.61
CA THR A 19 5.88 0.86 -15.78
C THR A 19 4.35 0.96 -15.89
N ASP A 20 3.87 2.18 -16.10
CA ASP A 20 2.44 2.54 -16.22
C ASP A 20 1.56 2.22 -14.98
N THR A 21 2.16 1.92 -13.83
CA THR A 21 1.41 1.73 -12.59
C THR A 21 0.79 3.04 -12.11
N LYS A 22 -0.55 3.08 -12.06
CA LYS A 22 -1.31 4.24 -11.55
C LYS A 22 -1.50 4.21 -10.04
N VAL A 23 -1.67 3.02 -9.46
CA VAL A 23 -1.94 2.84 -8.03
C VAL A 23 -1.20 1.62 -7.51
N ILE A 24 -0.56 1.78 -6.36
CA ILE A 24 0.10 0.74 -5.57
C ILE A 24 -0.83 0.38 -4.41
N ILE A 25 -1.05 -0.92 -4.18
CA ILE A 25 -1.76 -1.41 -2.99
C ILE A 25 -0.77 -2.17 -2.12
N LEU A 26 -0.47 -1.64 -0.94
CA LEU A 26 0.37 -2.28 0.07
C LEU A 26 -0.51 -2.89 1.16
N VAL A 27 -0.46 -4.21 1.33
CA VAL A 27 -1.20 -4.90 2.39
C VAL A 27 -0.28 -5.15 3.57
N ILE A 28 -0.66 -4.65 4.74
CA ILE A 28 0.07 -4.81 5.99
C ILE A 28 -0.68 -5.80 6.87
N ASP A 29 0.01 -6.82 7.36
CA ASP A 29 -0.45 -7.61 8.49
C ASP A 29 -0.34 -6.76 9.76
N SER A 30 -1.48 -6.31 10.31
CA SER A 30 -1.49 -5.41 11.45
C SER A 30 -1.02 -6.06 12.76
N THR A 31 -0.88 -7.39 12.79
CA THR A 31 -0.39 -8.13 13.97
C THR A 31 1.13 -8.31 13.96
N ASP A 32 1.77 -8.21 12.79
CA ASP A 32 3.19 -8.49 12.61
C ASP A 32 4.05 -7.22 12.74
N ARG A 33 4.31 -6.82 13.99
CA ARG A 33 5.13 -5.63 14.31
C ARG A 33 6.57 -5.76 13.85
N GLU A 34 7.12 -6.97 13.82
CA GLU A 34 8.51 -7.22 13.46
C GLU A 34 8.77 -6.92 11.98
N ARG A 35 7.79 -7.21 11.11
CA ARG A 35 7.91 -6.97 9.66
C ARG A 35 7.53 -5.56 9.21
N LEU A 36 7.05 -4.69 10.11
CA LEU A 36 6.74 -3.30 9.75
C LEU A 36 7.99 -2.50 9.35
N GLY A 37 9.14 -2.75 9.99
CA GLY A 37 10.40 -2.10 9.63
C GLY A 37 10.78 -2.40 8.18
N LEU A 38 10.74 -3.68 7.80
CA LEU A 38 11.00 -4.12 6.43
C LEU A 38 9.98 -3.53 5.44
N SER A 39 8.69 -3.53 5.82
CA SER A 39 7.64 -2.95 4.98
C SER A 39 7.86 -1.45 4.70
N LYS A 40 8.38 -0.71 5.68
CA LYS A 40 8.74 0.70 5.52
C LYS A 40 9.91 0.89 4.56
N GLU A 41 10.96 0.08 4.70
CA GLU A 41 12.14 0.12 3.83
C GLU A 41 11.75 -0.17 2.37
N GLU A 42 10.96 -1.23 2.15
CA GLU A 42 10.49 -1.61 0.83
C GLU A 42 9.55 -0.56 0.22
N LEU A 43 8.64 0.02 1.02
CA LEU A 43 7.79 1.12 0.58
C LEU A 43 8.62 2.32 0.11
N ASN A 44 9.60 2.74 0.91
CA ASN A 44 10.47 3.86 0.53
C ASN A 44 11.28 3.54 -0.73
N ARG A 45 11.77 2.30 -0.87
CA ARG A 45 12.49 1.86 -2.06
C ARG A 45 11.61 1.92 -3.30
N MET A 46 10.37 1.44 -3.21
CA MET A 46 9.38 1.50 -4.28
C MET A 46 9.05 2.93 -4.69
N LEU A 47 8.65 3.78 -3.73
CA LEU A 47 8.19 5.14 -4.03
C LEU A 47 9.32 6.04 -4.59
N ASN A 48 10.59 5.72 -4.30
CA ASN A 48 11.72 6.43 -4.88
C ASN A 48 12.07 5.98 -6.32
N HIS A 49 11.43 4.93 -6.85
CA HIS A 49 11.69 4.46 -8.21
C HIS A 49 11.02 5.39 -9.23
N SER A 50 11.76 5.78 -10.29
CA SER A 50 11.30 6.74 -11.30
C SER A 50 9.98 6.34 -11.95
N ASP A 51 9.82 5.05 -12.23
CA ASP A 51 8.65 4.52 -12.94
C ASP A 51 7.36 4.55 -12.11
N LEU A 52 7.49 4.69 -10.78
CA LEU A 52 6.34 4.82 -9.89
C LEU A 52 6.01 6.28 -9.57
N LYS A 53 6.81 7.24 -10.05
CA LYS A 53 6.58 8.66 -9.76
C LYS A 53 5.18 9.10 -10.17
N GLY A 54 4.45 9.72 -9.24
CA GLY A 54 3.08 10.17 -9.46
C GLY A 54 2.00 9.08 -9.35
N SER A 55 2.38 7.82 -9.08
CA SER A 55 1.41 6.78 -8.68
C SER A 55 0.80 7.12 -7.32
N SER A 56 -0.42 6.64 -7.07
CA SER A 56 -1.05 6.76 -5.75
C SER A 56 -0.83 5.49 -4.91
N LEU A 57 -0.84 5.62 -3.60
CA LEU A 57 -0.66 4.52 -2.65
C LEU A 57 -1.95 4.27 -1.85
N LEU A 58 -2.39 3.02 -1.80
CA LEU A 58 -3.35 2.53 -0.82
C LEU A 58 -2.64 1.57 0.13
N VAL A 59 -2.67 1.87 1.43
CA VAL A 59 -2.24 0.93 2.47
C VAL A 59 -3.46 0.25 3.07
N LEU A 60 -3.52 -1.07 3.01
CA LEU A 60 -4.54 -1.88 3.66
C LEU A 60 -3.99 -2.41 4.99
N ALA A 61 -4.47 -1.85 6.10
CA ALA A 61 -4.17 -2.35 7.45
C ALA A 61 -5.06 -3.56 7.73
N ASN A 62 -4.56 -4.75 7.39
CA ASN A 62 -5.31 -6.00 7.37
C ASN A 62 -5.23 -6.75 8.71
N LYS A 63 -6.16 -7.69 8.94
CA LYS A 63 -6.30 -8.51 10.16
C LYS A 63 -6.73 -7.73 11.40
N GLN A 64 -7.59 -6.72 11.22
CA GLN A 64 -8.11 -5.91 12.32
C GLN A 64 -9.04 -6.69 13.28
N ASP A 65 -9.43 -7.92 12.91
CA ASP A 65 -10.19 -8.85 13.72
C ASP A 65 -9.35 -9.56 14.80
N LEU A 66 -8.02 -9.52 14.70
CA LEU A 66 -7.12 -10.22 15.61
C LEU A 66 -6.70 -9.35 16.80
N GLU A 67 -6.55 -9.99 17.96
CA GLU A 67 -6.06 -9.33 19.16
C GLU A 67 -4.63 -8.79 18.96
N GLY A 68 -4.40 -7.57 19.44
CA GLY A 68 -3.10 -6.92 19.31
C GLY A 68 -2.80 -6.37 17.92
N ALA A 69 -3.76 -6.36 16.99
CA ALA A 69 -3.64 -5.67 15.72
C ALA A 69 -3.41 -4.17 15.93
N LEU A 70 -2.41 -3.62 15.24
CA LEU A 70 -2.16 -2.19 15.17
C LEU A 70 -3.29 -1.50 14.39
N THR A 71 -3.70 -0.34 14.86
CA THR A 71 -4.65 0.51 14.16
C THR A 71 -4.04 1.12 12.89
N ALA A 72 -4.89 1.55 11.96
CA ALA A 72 -4.45 2.32 10.79
C ALA A 72 -3.64 3.57 11.18
N ALA A 73 -3.97 4.22 12.28
CA ALA A 73 -3.24 5.40 12.76
C ALA A 73 -1.81 5.04 13.19
N GLU A 74 -1.63 3.97 13.96
CA GLU A 74 -0.32 3.49 14.38
C GLU A 74 0.53 3.07 13.17
N ILE A 75 -0.03 2.28 12.24
CA ILE A 75 0.68 1.87 11.02
C ILE A 75 1.07 3.10 10.19
N SER A 76 0.19 4.09 10.05
CA SER A 76 0.48 5.34 9.34
C SER A 76 1.67 6.08 9.96
N GLN A 77 1.76 6.12 11.30
CA GLN A 77 2.89 6.72 12.00
C GLN A 77 4.17 5.91 11.80
N TYR A 78 4.12 4.59 11.94
CA TYR A 78 5.28 3.70 11.74
C TYR A 78 5.87 3.85 10.33
N LEU A 79 5.02 3.78 9.31
CA LEU A 79 5.42 3.94 7.91
C LEU A 79 5.76 5.39 7.53
N ASN A 80 5.46 6.36 8.42
CA ASN A 80 5.65 7.79 8.21
C ASN A 80 4.95 8.31 6.94
N LEU A 81 3.70 7.88 6.71
CA LEU A 81 2.97 8.21 5.46
C LEU A 81 2.83 9.73 5.25
N SER A 82 2.74 10.50 6.33
CA SER A 82 2.68 11.97 6.27
C SER A 82 3.89 12.64 5.61
N SER A 83 5.05 11.97 5.57
CA SER A 83 6.24 12.51 4.88
C SER A 83 6.21 12.28 3.37
N ILE A 84 5.32 11.43 2.85
CA ILE A 84 5.16 11.18 1.42
C ILE A 84 4.49 12.42 0.80
N LYS A 85 5.19 13.10 -0.11
CA LYS A 85 4.70 14.31 -0.79
C LYS A 85 4.47 14.12 -2.28
N ASP A 86 5.23 13.24 -2.91
CA ASP A 86 5.21 13.05 -4.37
C ASP A 86 4.16 12.02 -4.84
N HIS A 87 3.40 11.46 -3.91
CA HIS A 87 2.36 10.47 -4.15
C HIS A 87 1.14 10.77 -3.28
N GLY A 88 -0.06 10.71 -3.87
CA GLY A 88 -1.30 10.67 -3.11
C GLY A 88 -1.38 9.36 -2.32
N TRP A 89 -1.85 9.39 -1.08
CA TRP A 89 -1.94 8.16 -0.26
C TRP A 89 -3.22 8.10 0.56
N LYS A 90 -3.67 6.87 0.84
CA LYS A 90 -4.73 6.55 1.80
C LYS A 90 -4.34 5.31 2.59
N ILE A 91 -4.72 5.25 3.86
CA ILE A 91 -4.70 4.03 4.66
C ILE A 91 -6.13 3.63 5.03
N GLN A 92 -6.41 2.33 4.99
CA GLN A 92 -7.73 1.78 5.27
C GLN A 92 -7.60 0.51 6.12
N SER A 93 -8.27 0.49 7.28
CA SER A 93 -8.45 -0.72 8.08
C SER A 93 -9.33 -1.72 7.33
N CYS A 94 -8.95 -3.00 7.34
CA CYS A 94 -9.72 -4.06 6.72
C CYS A 94 -9.54 -5.43 7.37
N VAL A 95 -10.45 -6.35 7.04
CA VAL A 95 -10.37 -7.77 7.37
C VAL A 95 -10.53 -8.58 6.09
N GLY A 96 -9.43 -9.14 5.58
CA GLY A 96 -9.42 -9.81 4.29
C GLY A 96 -10.33 -11.05 4.20
N THR A 97 -10.60 -11.71 5.32
CA THR A 97 -11.44 -12.92 5.37
C THR A 97 -12.93 -12.61 5.32
N THR A 98 -13.37 -11.48 5.86
CA THR A 98 -14.78 -11.05 5.85
C THR A 98 -15.07 -10.04 4.74
N GLY A 99 -14.03 -9.41 4.18
CA GLY A 99 -14.14 -8.34 3.20
C GLY A 99 -14.41 -6.96 3.81
N GLU A 100 -14.50 -6.86 5.14
CA GLU A 100 -14.73 -5.58 5.82
C GLU A 100 -13.64 -4.56 5.48
N GLY A 101 -14.04 -3.33 5.18
CA GLY A 101 -13.13 -2.22 4.87
C GLY A 101 -12.49 -2.27 3.48
N LEU A 102 -12.50 -3.41 2.77
CA LEU A 102 -11.87 -3.52 1.45
C LEU A 102 -12.52 -2.61 0.42
N TRP A 103 -13.85 -2.56 0.36
CA TRP A 103 -14.59 -1.73 -0.60
C TRP A 103 -14.27 -0.24 -0.45
N ALA A 104 -14.21 0.27 0.79
CA ALA A 104 -13.86 1.67 1.05
C ALA A 104 -12.41 2.02 0.63
N GLY A 105 -11.51 1.03 0.65
CA GLY A 105 -10.16 1.15 0.11
C GLY A 105 -10.16 1.14 -1.42
N LEU A 106 -10.87 0.20 -2.03
CA LEU A 106 -10.95 0.08 -3.49
C LEU A 106 -11.67 1.26 -4.16
N ASP A 107 -12.65 1.87 -3.51
CA ASP A 107 -13.29 3.09 -4.00
C ASP A 107 -12.28 4.24 -4.19
N TYR A 108 -11.29 4.33 -3.29
CA TYR A 108 -10.19 5.28 -3.46
C TYR A 108 -9.35 4.96 -4.69
N VAL A 109 -9.01 3.68 -4.93
CA VAL A 109 -8.28 3.23 -6.13
C VAL A 109 -9.02 3.62 -7.40
N VAL A 110 -10.33 3.35 -7.46
CA VAL A 110 -11.15 3.67 -8.63
C VAL A 110 -11.15 5.17 -8.91
N ASN A 111 -11.26 5.99 -7.88
CA ASN A 111 -11.22 7.45 -8.04
C ASN A 111 -9.84 7.94 -8.50
N GLU A 112 -8.76 7.40 -7.94
CA GLU A 112 -7.40 7.77 -8.33
C GLU A 112 -7.08 7.40 -9.78
N VAL A 113 -7.53 6.23 -10.24
CA VAL A 113 -7.37 5.81 -11.65
C VAL A 113 -8.13 6.75 -12.57
N ARG A 114 -9.40 7.07 -12.27
CA ARG A 114 -10.22 7.98 -13.08
C ARG A 114 -9.62 9.38 -13.18
N ASN A 115 -9.13 9.92 -12.06
CA ASN A 115 -8.51 11.24 -12.04
C ASN A 115 -7.26 11.28 -12.95
N LYS A 116 -6.42 10.25 -12.88
CA LYS A 116 -5.20 10.16 -13.69
C LYS A 116 -5.47 9.91 -15.18
N GLU A 117 -6.56 9.24 -15.53
CA GLU A 117 -7.02 9.11 -16.92
C GLU A 117 -7.51 10.44 -17.48
N SER A 118 -8.14 11.29 -16.67
CA SER A 118 -8.63 12.61 -17.11
C SER A 118 -7.54 13.67 -17.28
N GLU A 119 -6.36 13.44 -16.69
CA GLU A 119 -5.18 14.33 -16.78
C GLU A 119 -4.24 13.99 -17.95
N SER A 120 -4.50 12.88 -18.66
CA SER A 120 -3.72 12.36 -19.79
C SER A 120 -4.32 12.78 -21.14
#